data_AF-A0A833WNM0-F1
#
_entry.id   AF-A0A833WNM0-F1
#
_cell.length_a   1.000
_cell.length_b   1.000
_cell.length_c   1.000
_cell.angle_alpha   90.00
_cell.angle_beta   90.00
_cell.angle_gamma   90.00
#
_symmetry.space_group_name_H-M   'P 1'
#
loop_
_entity.id
_entity.type
_entity.pdbx_description
1 polymer ?
#
loop_
_entity_poly.entity_id
_entity_poly.type
_entity_poly.pdbx_seq_one_letter_code
_entity_poly.pdbx_strand_id
1 'polypeptide(L)'
;MKNGAPASATFVGDGNYVGDGGILLQHLWEFATWKMIRNCPGRYIIQHKKKNPFLIDKVPVTSIETGDFVRNALATVEGDVPSIVVHDLESPRCVDRVKVVVFGAEGCGGGVITYCKQDHDGAFIYVHTLNTASGLRRKLGGLQIDHVLKL
;
A
#
# COMPACT_ATOMS: atom_id res chain seq x y z
N MET A 1 -6.96 -24.58 32.69
CA MET A 1 -7.23 -23.23 32.14
C MET A 1 -6.14 -22.92 31.14
N LYS A 2 -6.45 -22.86 29.84
CA LYS A 2 -5.49 -22.48 28.81
C LYS A 2 -5.45 -20.95 28.79
N ASN A 3 -4.42 -20.35 29.38
CA ASN A 3 -4.18 -18.91 29.26
C ASN A 3 -3.88 -18.62 27.78
N GLY A 4 -4.72 -17.77 27.20
CA GLY A 4 -4.67 -17.38 25.79
C GLY A 4 -3.30 -16.85 25.41
N ALA A 5 -2.79 -17.29 24.26
CA ALA A 5 -1.58 -16.78 23.67
C ALA A 5 -1.68 -15.24 23.52
N PRO A 6 -0.59 -14.48 23.76
CA PRO A 6 -0.59 -13.05 23.47
C PRO A 6 -0.88 -12.84 21.98
N ALA A 7 -1.81 -11.92 21.68
CA ALA A 7 -2.19 -11.56 20.32
C ALA A 7 -0.93 -11.19 19.51
N SER A 8 -0.78 -11.84 18.35
CA SER A 8 0.38 -11.71 17.45
C SER A 8 0.75 -10.26 17.21
N ALA A 9 2.04 -9.93 17.33
CA ALA A 9 2.56 -8.58 17.17
C ALA A 9 2.08 -7.94 15.85
N THR A 10 1.09 -7.07 15.99
CA THR A 10 0.50 -6.19 14.97
C THR A 10 1.59 -5.27 14.43
N PHE A 11 1.60 -5.02 13.11
CA PHE A 11 2.48 -4.05 12.44
C PHE A 11 2.82 -2.86 13.33
N VAL A 12 4.12 -2.71 13.59
CA VAL A 12 4.67 -1.55 14.29
C VAL A 12 4.97 -0.44 13.28
N GLY A 13 5.31 -0.80 12.04
CA GLY A 13 5.68 0.16 11.00
C GLY A 13 6.84 1.04 11.44
N ASP A 14 6.66 2.35 11.35
CA ASP A 14 7.60 3.34 11.88
C ASP A 14 7.39 3.66 13.37
N GLY A 15 6.47 2.96 14.05
CA GLY A 15 6.14 3.13 15.46
C GLY A 15 5.21 4.30 15.77
N ASN A 16 4.76 5.07 14.77
CA ASN A 16 4.09 6.35 15.00
C ASN A 16 2.55 6.28 15.07
N TYR A 17 1.92 5.14 14.72
CA TYR A 17 0.46 5.02 14.62
C TYR A 17 -0.07 3.76 15.32
N VAL A 18 -0.51 3.91 16.57
CA VAL A 18 -1.08 2.83 17.38
C VAL A 18 -2.40 2.34 16.78
N GLY A 19 -2.54 1.03 16.59
CA GLY A 19 -3.77 0.39 16.10
C GLY A 19 -3.99 0.45 14.59
N ASP A 20 -3.05 1.01 13.83
CA ASP A 20 -3.16 1.33 12.40
C ASP A 20 -2.41 0.30 11.52
N GLY A 21 -2.46 -0.98 11.93
CA GLY A 21 -1.51 -2.01 11.52
C GLY A 21 -2.10 -3.40 11.21
N GLY A 22 -1.25 -4.33 10.80
CA GLY A 22 -1.56 -5.74 10.58
C GLY A 22 -0.41 -6.45 9.87
N ILE A 23 -0.35 -7.78 9.94
CA ILE A 23 0.77 -8.56 9.39
C ILE A 23 1.06 -8.22 7.92
N LEU A 24 0.03 -8.00 7.10
CA LEU A 24 0.18 -7.63 5.68
C LEU A 24 0.88 -6.28 5.46
N LEU A 25 0.61 -5.28 6.31
CA LEU A 25 1.34 -4.02 6.27
C LEU A 25 2.80 -4.19 6.67
N GLN A 26 3.08 -5.08 7.62
CA GLN A 26 4.46 -5.36 8.05
C GLN A 26 5.29 -5.95 6.93
N HIS A 27 4.75 -6.93 6.19
CA HIS A 27 5.43 -7.49 5.02
C HIS A 27 5.72 -6.42 3.96
N LEU A 28 4.75 -5.55 3.66
CA LEU A 28 4.99 -4.44 2.74
C LEU A 28 6.05 -3.46 3.23
N TRP A 29 6.08 -3.18 4.53
CA TRP A 29 7.07 -2.29 5.12
C TRP A 29 8.49 -2.86 5.07
N GLU A 30 8.64 -4.16 5.29
CA GLU A 30 9.94 -4.85 5.21
C GLU A 30 10.41 -5.05 3.76
N PHE A 31 9.48 -5.14 2.82
CA PHE A 31 9.77 -5.38 1.40
C PHE A 31 10.54 -4.25 0.71
N ALA A 32 10.40 -3.01 1.16
CA ALA A 32 11.04 -1.85 0.53
C ALA A 32 11.46 -0.80 1.56
N THR A 33 12.41 0.07 1.19
CA THR A 33 12.71 1.24 2.02
C THR A 33 11.64 2.31 1.79
N TRP A 34 10.88 2.64 2.83
CA TRP A 34 9.81 3.62 2.77
C TRP A 34 10.22 4.97 3.37
N LYS A 35 9.70 6.05 2.79
CA LYS A 35 9.84 7.42 3.30
C LYS A 35 8.47 8.05 3.45
N MET A 36 8.18 8.59 4.63
CA MET A 36 6.94 9.33 4.87
C MET A 36 6.89 10.59 3.98
N ILE A 37 5.74 10.83 3.35
CA ILE A 37 5.49 12.05 2.60
C ILE A 37 5.39 13.22 3.59
N ARG A 38 6.10 14.32 3.31
CA ARG A 38 6.10 15.49 4.19
C ARG A 38 4.67 15.99 4.44
N ASN A 39 4.35 16.22 5.71
CA ASN A 39 3.03 16.69 6.18
C ASN A 39 1.85 15.74 5.81
N CYS A 40 2.13 14.48 5.48
CA CYS A 40 1.12 13.47 5.16
C CYS A 40 1.30 12.25 6.08
N PRO A 41 0.93 12.37 7.37
CA PRO A 41 1.10 11.30 8.35
C PRO A 41 0.44 10.00 7.91
N GLY A 42 1.12 8.87 8.12
CA GLY A 42 0.66 7.53 7.74
C GLY A 42 0.68 7.25 6.24
N ARG A 43 1.39 8.06 5.44
CA ARG A 43 1.54 7.85 3.99
C ARG A 43 3.00 7.85 3.56
N TYR A 44 3.40 6.81 2.86
CA TYR A 44 4.80 6.58 2.54
C TYR A 44 4.98 6.29 1.05
N ILE A 45 6.11 6.73 0.51
CA ILE A 45 6.59 6.41 -0.84
C ILE A 45 7.82 5.52 -0.73
N ILE A 46 8.06 4.71 -1.75
CA ILE A 46 9.32 3.98 -1.87
C ILE A 46 10.45 4.99 -2.03
N GLN A 47 11.48 4.88 -1.20
CA GLN A 47 12.67 5.71 -1.27
C GLN A 47 13.58 5.19 -2.38
N HIS A 48 13.44 5.76 -3.57
CA HIS A 48 14.36 5.49 -4.68
C HIS A 48 14.70 6.78 -5.44
N LYS A 49 15.70 6.71 -6.32
CA LYS A 49 16.09 7.83 -7.21
C LYS A 49 16.00 7.35 -8.65
N LYS A 50 15.80 8.27 -9.61
CA LYS A 50 15.79 7.90 -11.04
C LYS A 50 17.08 7.16 -11.46
N LYS A 51 18.24 7.56 -10.91
CA LYS A 51 19.54 6.92 -11.16
C LYS A 51 19.78 5.60 -10.41
N ASN A 52 18.94 5.28 -9.43
CA ASN A 52 19.01 4.04 -8.65
C ASN A 52 17.58 3.62 -8.28
N PRO A 53 16.81 3.06 -9.24
CA PRO A 53 15.44 2.65 -9.02
C PRO A 53 15.38 1.45 -8.06
N PHE A 54 14.28 1.31 -7.33
CA PHE A 54 13.97 0.07 -6.65
C PHE A 54 13.51 -0.95 -7.70
N LEU A 55 14.14 -2.13 -7.70
CA LEU A 55 13.90 -3.18 -8.68
C LEU A 55 13.27 -4.39 -7.99
N ILE A 56 12.28 -5.00 -8.63
CA ILE A 56 11.76 -6.32 -8.28
C ILE A 56 12.06 -7.20 -9.51
N ASP A 57 12.84 -8.26 -9.32
CA ASP A 57 13.30 -9.14 -10.41
C ASP A 57 13.88 -8.38 -11.62
N LYS A 58 14.72 -7.38 -11.34
CA LYS A 58 15.36 -6.48 -12.32
C LYS A 58 14.41 -5.53 -13.05
N VAL A 59 13.11 -5.55 -12.76
CA VAL A 59 12.11 -4.63 -13.31
C VAL A 59 11.94 -3.44 -12.35
N PRO A 60 11.98 -2.19 -12.84
CA PRO A 60 11.68 -1.03 -11.99
C PRO A 60 10.30 -1.15 -11.37
N VAL A 61 10.19 -0.89 -10.07
CA VAL A 61 8.91 -0.95 -9.35
C VAL A 61 7.84 -0.05 -9.95
N THR A 62 8.26 1.06 -10.57
CA THR A 62 7.37 1.98 -11.27
C THR A 62 6.76 1.41 -12.55
N SER A 63 7.22 0.25 -13.01
CA SER A 63 6.71 -0.47 -14.18
C SER A 63 5.90 -1.71 -13.78
N ILE A 64 5.67 -1.92 -12.48
CA ILE A 64 4.98 -3.09 -11.94
C ILE A 64 3.57 -2.70 -11.53
N GLU A 65 2.59 -3.48 -11.97
CA GLU A 65 1.19 -3.22 -11.65
C GLU A 65 0.91 -3.44 -10.16
N THR A 66 -0.12 -2.77 -9.61
CA THR A 66 -0.45 -2.82 -8.18
C THR A 66 -0.63 -4.23 -7.65
N GLY A 67 -1.34 -5.11 -8.39
CA GLY A 67 -1.56 -6.48 -7.96
C GLY A 67 -0.27 -7.28 -7.84
N ASP A 68 0.61 -7.16 -8.84
CA ASP A 68 1.91 -7.85 -8.85
C ASP A 68 2.85 -7.27 -7.79
N PHE A 69 2.85 -5.95 -7.60
CA PHE A 69 3.61 -5.31 -6.54
C PHE A 69 3.23 -5.87 -5.15
N VAL A 70 1.93 -5.91 -4.84
CA VAL A 70 1.44 -6.43 -3.56
C VAL A 70 1.71 -7.93 -3.43
N ARG A 71 1.50 -8.73 -4.49
CA ARG A 71 1.83 -10.16 -4.47
C ARG A 71 3.31 -10.42 -4.18
N ASN A 72 4.21 -9.68 -4.83
CA ASN A 72 5.65 -9.80 -4.59
C ASN A 72 6.01 -9.44 -3.14
N ALA A 73 5.39 -8.40 -2.57
CA ALA A 73 5.61 -8.04 -1.18
C ALA A 73 5.12 -9.11 -0.20
N LEU A 74 3.97 -9.74 -0.50
CA LEU A 74 3.33 -10.73 0.37
C LEU A 74 3.80 -12.17 0.13
N ALA A 75 4.55 -12.46 -0.94
CA ALA A 75 5.10 -13.79 -1.22
C ALA A 75 6.08 -14.29 -0.14
N THR A 76 6.52 -13.40 0.75
CA THR A 76 7.40 -13.71 1.89
C THR A 76 6.66 -14.23 3.12
N VAL A 77 5.32 -14.25 3.10
CA VAL A 77 4.49 -14.81 4.18
C VAL A 77 4.59 -16.33 4.11
N GLU A 78 5.02 -17.00 5.18
CA GLU A 78 4.90 -18.46 5.29
C GLU A 78 3.40 -18.84 5.28
N GLY A 79 2.89 -19.34 4.14
CA GLY A 79 1.49 -19.71 3.94
C GLY A 79 0.92 -19.26 2.61
N ASP A 80 -0.39 -19.43 2.42
CA ASP A 80 -1.07 -18.94 1.22
C ASP A 80 -1.09 -17.41 1.21
N VAL A 81 -0.65 -16.81 0.10
CA VAL A 81 -0.82 -15.37 -0.14
C VAL A 81 -2.32 -15.08 -0.10
N PRO A 82 -2.79 -14.15 0.76
CA PRO A 82 -4.21 -13.86 0.85
C PRO A 82 -4.73 -13.38 -0.50
N SER A 83 -5.99 -13.68 -0.81
CA SER A 83 -6.64 -13.15 -2.01
C SER A 83 -6.63 -11.62 -1.96
N ILE A 84 -5.94 -10.99 -2.91
CA ILE A 84 -5.85 -9.53 -3.01
C ILE A 84 -6.88 -9.05 -4.04
N VAL A 85 -7.75 -8.14 -3.62
CA VAL A 85 -8.63 -7.40 -4.52
C VAL A 85 -7.99 -6.06 -4.87
N VAL A 86 -7.81 -5.80 -6.16
CA VAL A 86 -7.35 -4.49 -6.67
C VAL A 86 -8.56 -3.74 -7.20
N HIS A 87 -8.93 -2.65 -6.53
CA HIS A 87 -9.97 -1.75 -7.00
C HIS A 87 -9.37 -0.73 -7.95
N ASP A 88 -9.88 -0.65 -9.18
CA ASP A 88 -9.39 0.27 -10.20
C ASP A 88 -10.40 1.40 -10.44
N LEU A 89 -10.07 2.60 -9.96
CA LEU A 89 -11.01 3.68 -9.69
C LEU A 89 -10.65 4.97 -10.44
N GLU A 90 -11.67 5.77 -10.74
CA GLU A 90 -11.52 7.18 -11.14
C GLU A 90 -11.81 8.07 -9.94
N SER A 91 -11.09 9.18 -9.84
CA SER A 91 -11.33 10.20 -8.83
C SER A 91 -11.69 11.52 -9.51
N PRO A 92 -12.75 12.22 -9.07
CA PRO A 92 -13.01 13.58 -9.56
C PRO A 92 -11.96 14.60 -9.11
N ARG A 93 -10.97 14.19 -8.32
CA ARG A 93 -9.93 15.05 -7.72
C ARG A 93 -8.56 14.86 -8.36
N CYS A 94 -8.38 13.90 -9.28
CA CYS A 94 -7.16 13.76 -10.07
C CYS A 94 -7.44 13.11 -11.43
N VAL A 95 -6.60 13.44 -12.42
CA VAL A 95 -6.70 12.88 -13.77
C VAL A 95 -6.17 11.45 -13.88
N ASP A 96 -5.29 11.05 -12.96
CA ASP A 96 -4.69 9.72 -12.96
C ASP A 96 -5.71 8.67 -12.51
N ARG A 97 -5.71 7.49 -13.15
CA ARG A 97 -6.40 6.29 -12.62
C ARG A 97 -5.77 5.92 -11.28
N VAL A 98 -6.60 5.48 -10.32
CA VAL A 98 -6.17 5.15 -8.96
C VAL A 98 -6.49 3.70 -8.66
N LYS A 99 -5.46 2.89 -8.42
CA LYS A 99 -5.62 1.50 -7.95
C LYS A 99 -5.48 1.43 -6.44
N VAL A 100 -6.40 0.73 -5.78
CA VAL A 100 -6.44 0.62 -4.31
C VAL A 100 -6.50 -0.84 -3.91
N VAL A 101 -5.66 -1.21 -2.95
CA VAL A 101 -5.74 -2.47 -2.21
C VAL A 101 -5.96 -2.13 -0.74
N VAL A 102 -6.99 -2.71 -0.14
CA VAL A 102 -7.34 -2.51 1.28
C VAL A 102 -6.99 -3.77 2.06
N PHE A 103 -6.35 -3.61 3.22
CA PHE A 103 -6.06 -4.71 4.14
C PHE A 103 -6.96 -4.66 5.38
N GLY A 104 -7.36 -5.83 5.86
CA GLY A 104 -8.27 -6.01 6.99
C GLY A 104 -9.73 -5.71 6.65
N ALA A 105 -10.64 -6.11 7.54
CA ALA A 105 -12.05 -5.76 7.43
C ALA A 105 -12.24 -4.24 7.64
N GLU A 106 -13.11 -3.62 6.85
CA GLU A 106 -13.50 -2.20 6.96
C GLU A 106 -12.31 -1.20 6.94
N GLY A 107 -11.19 -1.57 6.32
CA GLY A 107 -10.01 -0.71 6.19
C GLY A 107 -9.23 -0.50 7.50
N CYS A 108 -9.41 -1.36 8.50
CA CYS A 108 -8.69 -1.30 9.78
C CYS A 108 -7.20 -1.70 9.66
N GLY A 109 -6.76 -2.25 8.53
CA GLY A 109 -5.38 -2.66 8.29
C GLY A 109 -4.64 -1.81 7.25
N GLY A 110 -5.15 -0.64 6.85
CA GLY A 110 -4.49 0.21 5.85
C GLY A 110 -4.51 -0.39 4.45
N GLY A 111 -3.46 -0.10 3.66
CA GLY A 111 -3.44 -0.55 2.27
C GLY A 111 -2.43 0.14 1.37
N VAL A 112 -2.56 -0.14 0.08
CA VAL A 112 -1.77 0.46 -0.99
C VAL A 112 -2.67 1.33 -1.85
N ILE A 113 -2.23 2.57 -2.11
CA ILE A 113 -2.79 3.42 -3.17
C ILE A 113 -1.72 3.54 -4.25
N THR A 114 -2.09 3.25 -5.49
CA THR A 114 -1.23 3.44 -6.67
C THR A 114 -1.84 4.45 -7.61
N TYR A 115 -1.05 5.45 -8.00
CA TYR A 115 -1.41 6.34 -9.12
C TYR A 115 -0.87 5.77 -10.41
N CYS A 116 -1.74 5.58 -11.39
CA CYS A 116 -1.39 5.13 -12.74
C CYS A 116 -1.25 6.36 -13.65
N LYS A 117 0.00 6.68 -13.97
CA LYS A 117 0.36 7.80 -14.84
C LYS A 117 0.76 7.28 -16.21
N GLN A 118 0.71 8.14 -17.21
CA GLN A 118 1.37 7.90 -18.49
C GLN A 118 2.59 8.80 -18.58
N ASP A 119 3.70 8.25 -19.08
CA ASP A 119 4.85 9.06 -19.46
C ASP A 119 4.69 9.67 -20.86
N HIS A 120 5.70 10.40 -21.31
CA HIS A 120 5.69 11.08 -22.61
C HIS A 120 5.61 10.12 -23.79
N ASP A 121 6.02 8.87 -23.61
CA ASP A 121 6.03 7.82 -24.63
C ASP A 121 4.76 6.93 -24.56
N GLY A 122 3.83 7.28 -23.66
CA GLY A 122 2.57 6.57 -23.46
C GLY A 122 2.68 5.32 -22.57
N ALA A 123 3.85 5.04 -22.00
CA ALA A 123 4.04 3.92 -21.09
C ALA A 123 3.45 4.22 -19.71
N PHE A 124 2.88 3.20 -19.07
CA PHE A 124 2.32 3.33 -17.73
C PHE A 124 3.41 3.40 -16.67
N ILE A 125 3.30 4.41 -15.80
CA ILE A 125 4.10 4.56 -14.57
C ILE A 125 3.18 4.36 -13.37
N TYR A 126 3.53 3.40 -12.52
CA TYR A 126 2.83 3.09 -11.28
C TYR A 126 3.55 3.73 -10.09
N VAL A 127 2.86 4.62 -9.38
CA VAL A 127 3.38 5.25 -8.16
C VAL A 127 2.67 4.66 -6.94
N HIS A 128 3.28 3.63 -6.36
CA HIS A 128 2.76 2.96 -5.17
C HIS A 128 3.02 3.77 -3.90
N THR A 129 2.03 3.83 -3.03
CA THR A 129 2.15 4.38 -1.68
C THR A 129 1.62 3.39 -0.67
N LEU A 130 2.39 3.17 0.39
CA LEU A 130 1.96 2.45 1.58
C LEU A 130 1.21 3.41 2.48
N ASN A 131 0.06 2.97 3.01
CA ASN A 131 -0.79 3.81 3.85
C ASN A 131 -1.23 3.01 5.08
N THR A 132 -1.10 3.61 6.26
CA THR A 132 -1.77 3.10 7.46
C THR A 132 -3.29 3.23 7.30
N ALA A 133 -4.09 2.57 8.15
CA ALA A 133 -5.56 2.66 8.10
C ALA A 133 -6.07 4.11 8.12
N SER A 134 -5.59 4.94 9.05
CA SER A 134 -5.98 6.34 9.12
C SER A 134 -5.48 7.17 7.93
N GLY A 135 -4.26 6.90 7.44
CA GLY A 135 -3.69 7.56 6.26
C GLY A 135 -4.47 7.26 4.99
N LEU A 136 -4.84 5.99 4.82
CA LEU A 136 -5.67 5.50 3.72
C LEU A 136 -7.04 6.20 3.75
N ARG A 137 -7.75 6.15 4.87
CA ARG A 137 -9.08 6.77 5.02
C ARG A 137 -9.08 8.25 4.67
N ARG A 138 -8.15 9.03 5.24
CA ARG A 138 -8.02 10.47 4.93
C ARG A 138 -7.76 10.70 3.45
N LYS A 139 -6.89 9.87 2.84
CA LYS A 139 -6.51 10.06 1.45
C LYS A 139 -7.63 9.71 0.49
N LEU A 140 -8.33 8.61 0.71
CA LEU A 140 -9.47 8.20 -0.11
C LEU A 140 -10.62 9.20 0.00
N GLY A 141 -10.90 9.73 1.19
CA GLY A 141 -11.90 10.81 1.36
C GLY A 141 -11.50 12.09 0.63
N GLY A 142 -10.22 12.47 0.67
CA GLY A 142 -9.71 13.60 -0.11
C GLY A 142 -9.75 13.39 -1.63
N LEU A 143 -9.78 12.13 -2.08
CA LEU A 143 -9.98 11.73 -3.48
C LEU A 143 -11.45 11.48 -3.83
N GLN A 144 -12.37 11.52 -2.86
CA GLN A 144 -13.80 11.19 -3.03
C GLN A 144 -14.05 9.77 -3.57
N ILE A 145 -13.25 8.80 -3.12
CA ILE A 145 -13.36 7.39 -3.51
C ILE A 145 -13.35 6.45 -2.28
N ASP A 146 -13.67 6.97 -1.10
CA ASP A 146 -13.69 6.22 0.17
C ASP A 146 -14.80 5.16 0.27
N HIS A 147 -15.73 5.13 -0.69
CA HIS A 147 -16.72 4.05 -0.82
C HIS A 147 -16.07 2.66 -0.94
N VAL A 148 -14.82 2.59 -1.42
CA VAL A 148 -14.03 1.35 -1.51
C VAL A 148 -13.75 0.71 -0.14
N LEU A 149 -13.84 1.45 0.96
CA LEU A 149 -13.61 0.93 2.31
C LEU A 149 -14.81 0.15 2.87
N LYS A 150 -15.98 0.22 2.23
CA LYS A 150 -17.23 -0.39 2.69
C LYS A 150 -17.57 -1.71 1.97
N LEU A 151 -16.65 -2.22 1.16
CA LEU A 151 -16.81 -3.42 0.34
C LEU A 151 -16.24 -4.66 1.04
#